data_AF-A0A9D5RHG5-F1
#
_entry.id   AF-A0A9D5RHG5-F1
#
_cell.length_a   1.000
_cell.length_b   1.000
_cell.length_c   1.000
_cell.angle_alpha   90.00
_cell.angle_beta   90.00
_cell.angle_gamma   90.00
#
_symmetry.space_group_name_H-M   'P 1'
#
loop_
_entity.id
_entity.type
_entity.pdbx_description
1 polymer ?
#
loop_
_entity_poly.entity_id
_entity_poly.type
_entity_poly.pdbx_seq_one_letter_code
_entity_poly.pdbx_strand_id
1 'polypeptide(L)'
;MKKLLTALLLICMAFACSALAEEPDIFGNWYTLYFGQRLTLVVNEDGTYQRFLPSEADAPYTGTWAWGDGLVVLDEDNSTVLVPANDVLMMTDNLDVYTMTRTELPEFYPAQPNENAALEDYQGTWTAYRAAAYGMTVDMASSDLDLTMTIDGGEIRFESQSIETNEIVIRAAFGEGHLVCAEYNDANEAIATHTFQLLNDGSLYYEIQPDMVGYYFMKADA
;
A
#
# COMPACT_ATOMS: atom_id res chain seq x y z
N MET A 1 -13.18 -20.42 1.61
CA MET A 1 -13.47 -19.20 0.83
C MET A 1 -14.67 -18.43 1.37
N LYS A 2 -15.88 -18.99 1.49
CA LYS A 2 -17.06 -18.26 2.06
C LYS A 2 -16.90 -17.77 3.51
N LYS A 3 -16.07 -18.40 4.35
CA LYS A 3 -16.02 -18.12 5.80
C LYS A 3 -15.12 -16.94 6.20
N LEU A 4 -14.14 -16.58 5.38
CA LEU A 4 -13.26 -15.42 5.63
C LEU A 4 -13.92 -14.12 5.16
N LEU A 5 -14.59 -14.14 4.00
CA LEU A 5 -15.38 -13.01 3.51
C LEU A 5 -16.49 -12.62 4.51
N THR A 6 -17.19 -13.61 5.09
CA THR A 6 -18.21 -13.36 6.13
C THR A 6 -17.62 -12.76 7.41
N ALA A 7 -16.41 -13.14 7.81
CA ALA A 7 -15.77 -12.60 9.01
C ALA A 7 -15.35 -11.13 8.83
N LEU A 8 -14.86 -10.76 7.65
CA LEU A 8 -14.51 -9.37 7.32
C LEU A 8 -15.76 -8.49 7.18
N LEU A 9 -16.81 -9.01 6.53
CA LEU A 9 -18.11 -8.32 6.41
C LEU A 9 -18.76 -8.04 7.79
N LEU A 10 -18.64 -8.98 8.72
CA LEU A 10 -19.14 -8.83 10.09
C LEU A 10 -18.40 -7.75 10.89
N ILE A 11 -17.09 -7.58 10.67
CA ILE A 11 -16.30 -6.51 11.28
C ILE A 11 -16.72 -5.14 10.71
N CYS A 12 -16.93 -5.04 9.39
CA CYS A 12 -17.44 -3.81 8.76
C CYS A 12 -18.86 -3.44 9.24
N MET A 13 -19.75 -4.43 9.38
CA MET A 13 -21.12 -4.21 9.88
C MET A 13 -21.18 -3.78 11.35
N ALA A 14 -20.19 -4.14 12.17
CA ALA A 14 -20.14 -3.75 13.59
C ALA A 14 -19.96 -2.23 13.79
N PHE A 15 -19.46 -1.50 12.78
CA PHE A 15 -19.31 -0.04 12.82
C PHE A 15 -20.52 0.72 12.25
N ALA A 16 -21.49 0.06 11.62
CA ALA A 16 -22.60 0.70 10.90
C ALA A 16 -23.88 0.90 11.75
N CYS A 17 -23.87 0.57 13.04
CA CYS A 17 -25.09 0.53 13.84
C CYS A 17 -25.37 1.84 14.58
N SER A 18 -25.94 2.83 13.89
CA SER A 18 -26.87 3.78 14.51
C SER A 18 -27.70 4.56 13.51
N ALA A 19 -29.03 4.44 13.69
CA ALA A 19 -30.11 5.36 13.27
C ALA A 19 -30.28 5.62 11.76
N LEU A 20 -31.49 5.38 11.24
CA LEU A 20 -32.03 5.81 9.93
C LEU A 20 -31.21 6.94 9.28
N ALA A 21 -30.14 6.54 8.61
CA ALA A 21 -29.19 7.44 7.98
C ALA A 21 -29.69 7.68 6.56
N GLU A 22 -29.62 8.93 6.12
CA GLU A 22 -29.53 9.27 4.71
C GLU A 22 -28.60 8.27 4.04
N GLU A 23 -29.00 7.69 2.90
CA GLU A 23 -28.12 6.77 2.17
C GLU A 23 -26.78 7.50 1.97
N PRO A 24 -25.65 6.93 2.43
CA PRO A 24 -24.39 7.63 2.40
C PRO A 24 -24.06 8.01 0.95
N ASP A 25 -23.60 9.24 0.75
CA ASP A 25 -23.29 9.76 -0.58
C ASP A 25 -22.09 9.02 -1.19
N ILE A 26 -22.41 8.11 -2.10
CA ILE A 26 -21.43 7.33 -2.88
C ILE A 26 -21.18 7.94 -4.26
N PHE A 27 -21.91 8.97 -4.69
CA PHE A 27 -21.94 9.39 -6.09
C PHE A 27 -20.75 10.27 -6.48
N GLY A 28 -20.28 10.14 -7.71
CA GLY A 28 -19.15 10.90 -8.24
C GLY A 28 -17.83 10.13 -8.15
N ASN A 29 -16.74 10.88 -8.14
CA ASN A 29 -15.39 10.32 -8.27
C ASN A 29 -14.82 9.88 -6.93
N TRP A 30 -14.14 8.75 -6.96
CA TRP A 30 -13.37 8.16 -5.87
C TRP A 30 -12.01 7.73 -6.39
N TYR A 31 -10.97 8.03 -5.62
CA TYR A 31 -9.58 7.83 -6.02
C TYR A 31 -8.85 6.99 -4.99
N THR A 32 -8.01 6.10 -5.46
CA THR A 32 -7.02 5.37 -4.66
C THR A 32 -5.76 5.13 -5.50
N LEU A 33 -4.72 4.55 -4.90
CA LEU A 33 -3.53 4.12 -5.61
C LEU A 33 -3.48 2.60 -5.66
N TYR A 34 -3.37 2.06 -6.86
CA TYR A 34 -3.10 0.66 -7.17
C TYR A 34 -1.67 0.55 -7.69
N PHE A 35 -0.78 -0.05 -6.89
CA PHE A 35 0.66 -0.10 -7.12
C PHE A 35 1.28 1.26 -7.44
N GLY A 36 0.86 2.29 -6.69
CA GLY A 36 1.32 3.68 -6.88
C GLY A 36 0.65 4.42 -8.04
N GLN A 37 -0.13 3.73 -8.89
CA GLN A 37 -0.81 4.33 -10.03
C GLN A 37 -2.27 4.61 -9.70
N ARG A 38 -2.88 5.62 -10.31
CA ARG A 38 -4.24 6.02 -9.94
C ARG A 38 -5.27 5.02 -10.41
N LEU A 39 -6.08 4.52 -9.47
CA LEU A 39 -7.34 3.87 -9.76
C LEU A 39 -8.47 4.86 -9.48
N THR A 40 -9.35 5.06 -10.46
CA THR A 40 -10.54 5.92 -10.31
C THR A 40 -11.81 5.09 -10.42
N LEU A 41 -12.73 5.28 -9.48
CA LEU A 41 -14.10 4.77 -9.53
C LEU A 41 -15.06 5.96 -9.63
N VAL A 42 -15.97 5.90 -10.60
CA VAL A 42 -17.04 6.88 -10.78
C VAL A 42 -18.36 6.17 -10.57
N VAL A 43 -19.12 6.56 -9.56
CA VAL A 43 -20.45 5.98 -9.27
C VAL A 43 -21.51 6.99 -9.68
N ASN A 44 -22.39 6.60 -10.61
CA ASN A 44 -23.42 7.50 -11.16
C ASN A 44 -24.77 7.26 -10.49
N GLU A 45 -25.59 8.31 -10.38
CA GLU A 45 -26.96 8.22 -9.83
C GLU A 45 -27.90 7.31 -10.64
N ASP A 46 -27.58 7.06 -11.92
CA ASP A 46 -28.41 6.27 -12.84
C ASP A 46 -28.26 4.74 -12.68
N GLY A 47 -27.52 4.30 -11.66
CA GLY A 47 -27.27 2.87 -11.42
C GLY A 47 -26.05 2.32 -12.18
N THR A 48 -25.27 3.17 -12.86
CA THR A 48 -24.04 2.75 -13.56
C THR A 48 -22.78 3.19 -12.83
N TYR A 49 -21.66 2.53 -13.12
CA TYR A 49 -20.34 2.96 -12.65
C TYR A 49 -19.29 2.81 -13.75
N GLN A 50 -18.19 3.56 -13.61
CA GLN A 50 -16.99 3.42 -14.43
C GLN A 50 -15.78 3.22 -13.53
N ARG A 51 -14.90 2.29 -13.90
CA ARG A 51 -13.65 2.03 -13.20
C ARG A 51 -12.48 2.15 -14.17
N PHE A 52 -11.59 3.07 -13.86
CA PHE A 52 -10.38 3.35 -14.62
C PHE A 52 -9.22 2.69 -13.89
N LEU A 53 -8.75 1.57 -14.43
CA LEU A 53 -7.52 0.94 -13.97
C LEU A 53 -6.32 1.62 -14.63
N PRO A 54 -5.18 1.70 -13.93
CA PRO A 54 -3.99 2.35 -14.47
C PRO A 54 -3.54 1.88 -15.86
N SER A 55 -3.62 0.58 -16.14
CA SER A 55 -3.22 -0.01 -17.42
C SER A 55 -4.26 0.18 -18.54
N GLU A 56 -5.46 0.68 -18.21
CA GLU A 56 -6.63 0.73 -19.10
C GLU A 56 -7.38 2.07 -18.98
N ALA A 57 -6.66 3.16 -18.68
CA ALA A 57 -7.26 4.47 -18.41
C ALA A 57 -8.14 5.03 -19.57
N ASP A 58 -7.84 4.66 -20.82
CA ASP A 58 -8.64 5.10 -21.99
C ASP A 58 -9.83 4.18 -22.30
N ALA A 59 -9.97 3.05 -21.59
CA ALA A 59 -11.02 2.06 -21.80
C ALA A 59 -11.55 1.60 -20.44
N PRO A 60 -12.32 2.44 -19.72
CA PRO A 60 -12.81 2.10 -18.40
C PRO A 60 -13.69 0.86 -18.45
N TYR A 61 -13.54 0.02 -17.44
CA TYR A 61 -14.57 -0.97 -17.14
C TYR A 61 -15.87 -0.23 -16.81
N THR A 62 -16.98 -0.63 -17.41
CA THR A 62 -18.30 -0.04 -17.15
C THR A 62 -19.24 -1.14 -16.70
N GLY A 63 -20.00 -0.86 -15.65
CA GLY A 63 -20.94 -1.82 -15.09
C GLY A 63 -22.11 -1.15 -14.41
N THR A 64 -22.88 -1.95 -13.67
CA THR A 64 -24.03 -1.49 -12.88
C THR A 64 -23.79 -1.69 -11.40
N TRP A 65 -24.40 -0.87 -10.57
CA TRP A 65 -24.36 -1.02 -9.12
C TRP A 65 -25.77 -1.12 -8.54
N ALA A 66 -25.88 -1.78 -7.39
CA ALA A 66 -27.11 -1.86 -6.63
C ALA A 66 -26.83 -1.77 -5.12
N TRP A 67 -27.75 -1.14 -4.39
CA TRP A 67 -27.77 -1.18 -2.93
C TRP A 67 -28.35 -2.51 -2.43
N GLY A 68 -27.65 -3.16 -1.50
CA GLY A 68 -28.10 -4.38 -0.85
C GLY A 68 -27.46 -4.57 0.52
N ASP A 69 -28.26 -4.89 1.54
CA ASP A 69 -27.80 -5.21 2.90
C ASP A 69 -26.81 -4.20 3.52
N GLY A 70 -26.99 -2.91 3.22
CA GLY A 70 -26.14 -1.83 3.76
C GLY A 70 -24.80 -1.64 3.00
N LEU A 71 -24.66 -2.24 1.83
CA LEU A 71 -23.49 -2.19 0.97
C LEU A 71 -23.89 -1.87 -0.47
N VAL A 72 -22.92 -1.45 -1.27
CA VAL A 72 -23.08 -1.29 -2.73
C VAL A 72 -22.40 -2.46 -3.42
N VAL A 73 -23.14 -3.20 -4.23
CA VAL A 73 -22.62 -4.34 -5.01
C VAL A 73 -22.46 -3.92 -6.46
N LEU A 74 -21.29 -4.21 -7.04
CA LEU A 74 -21.04 -4.01 -8.47
C LEU A 74 -21.35 -5.31 -9.23
N ASP A 75 -22.04 -5.18 -10.37
CA ASP A 75 -22.32 -6.23 -11.37
C ASP A 75 -22.99 -7.53 -10.87
N GLU A 76 -23.73 -7.46 -9.76
CA GLU A 76 -24.53 -8.53 -9.15
C GLU A 76 -23.77 -9.82 -8.74
N ASP A 77 -22.47 -9.94 -9.04
CA ASP A 77 -21.68 -11.15 -8.78
C ASP A 77 -21.01 -11.17 -7.40
N ASN A 78 -21.16 -10.09 -6.62
CA ASN A 78 -20.54 -9.88 -5.30
C ASN A 78 -19.00 -9.98 -5.30
N SER A 79 -18.35 -9.92 -6.46
CA SER A 79 -16.89 -9.92 -6.55
C SER A 79 -16.30 -8.59 -6.09
N THR A 80 -17.03 -7.49 -6.32
CA THR A 80 -16.68 -6.15 -5.88
C THR A 80 -17.79 -5.52 -5.05
N VAL A 81 -17.42 -5.08 -3.84
CA VAL A 81 -18.34 -4.47 -2.87
C VAL A 81 -17.77 -3.15 -2.41
N LEU A 82 -18.62 -2.14 -2.30
CA LEU A 82 -18.30 -0.84 -1.73
C LEU A 82 -18.98 -0.69 -0.37
N VAL A 83 -18.20 -0.32 0.63
CA VAL A 83 -18.65 -0.02 1.99
C VAL A 83 -18.43 1.48 2.23
N PRO A 84 -19.49 2.29 2.23
CA PRO A 84 -19.39 3.71 2.56
C PRO A 84 -19.06 3.87 4.04
N ALA A 85 -18.05 4.67 4.37
CA ALA A 85 -17.64 4.95 5.74
C ALA A 85 -17.17 6.39 5.89
N ASN A 86 -18.06 7.28 6.35
CA ASN A 86 -17.80 8.72 6.45
C ASN A 86 -17.30 9.29 5.09
N ASP A 87 -16.14 9.97 5.09
CA ASP A 87 -15.53 10.62 3.91
C ASP A 87 -14.71 9.65 3.02
N VAL A 88 -14.76 8.34 3.31
CA VAL A 88 -14.06 7.32 2.52
C VAL A 88 -15.03 6.25 2.01
N LEU A 89 -14.63 5.63 0.90
CA LEU A 89 -15.31 4.48 0.32
C LEU A 89 -14.34 3.31 0.33
N MET A 90 -14.66 2.24 1.07
CA MET A 90 -13.86 1.02 1.03
C MET A 90 -14.33 0.16 -0.14
N MET A 91 -13.46 -0.18 -1.07
CA MET A 91 -13.73 -1.12 -2.17
C MET A 91 -13.02 -2.44 -1.89
N THR A 92 -13.73 -3.56 -1.97
CA THR A 92 -13.12 -4.89 -1.93
C THR A 92 -13.17 -5.51 -3.32
N ASP A 93 -12.06 -6.00 -3.87
CA ASP A 93 -12.01 -6.68 -5.17
C ASP A 93 -11.17 -7.96 -5.03
N ASN A 94 -11.81 -9.14 -5.15
CA ASN A 94 -11.13 -10.45 -5.23
C ASN A 94 -10.00 -10.71 -4.19
N LEU A 95 -10.14 -10.15 -2.97
CA LEU A 95 -9.27 -10.20 -1.77
C LEU A 95 -8.49 -8.91 -1.46
N ASP A 96 -8.38 -7.99 -2.40
CA ASP A 96 -7.78 -6.68 -2.14
C ASP A 96 -8.81 -5.74 -1.51
N VAL A 97 -8.35 -4.90 -0.59
CA VAL A 97 -9.16 -3.87 0.05
C VAL A 97 -8.52 -2.52 -0.19
N TYR A 98 -9.27 -1.61 -0.80
CA TYR A 98 -8.83 -0.27 -1.13
C TYR A 98 -9.63 0.73 -0.32
N THR A 99 -8.94 1.66 0.32
CA THR A 99 -9.58 2.89 0.82
C THR A 99 -9.54 3.92 -0.30
N MET A 100 -10.71 4.38 -0.72
CA MET A 100 -10.85 5.41 -1.75
C MET A 100 -11.31 6.72 -1.11
N THR A 101 -10.85 7.84 -1.66
CA THR A 101 -11.17 9.18 -1.18
C THR A 101 -11.70 10.06 -2.32
N ARG A 102 -12.32 11.19 -1.98
CA ARG A 102 -12.78 12.19 -2.97
C ARG A 102 -11.65 13.00 -3.58
N THR A 103 -10.46 12.99 -2.97
CA THR A 103 -9.31 13.79 -3.41
C THR A 103 -8.39 12.95 -4.27
N GLU A 104 -8.00 13.49 -5.42
CA GLU A 104 -7.00 12.83 -6.26
C GLU A 104 -5.69 12.66 -5.50
N LEU A 105 -5.24 11.42 -5.40
CA LEU A 105 -3.93 11.11 -4.84
C LEU A 105 -2.85 11.33 -5.91
N PRO A 106 -1.69 11.89 -5.54
CA PRO A 106 -0.56 12.01 -6.45
C PRO A 106 -0.05 10.61 -6.79
N GLU A 107 0.06 10.31 -8.08
CA GLU A 107 0.63 9.05 -8.53
C GLU A 107 2.10 8.95 -8.13
N PHE A 108 2.54 7.72 -7.99
CA PHE A 108 3.90 7.35 -7.66
C PHE A 108 4.37 6.23 -8.58
N TYR A 109 5.35 6.56 -9.39
CA TYR A 109 6.05 5.61 -10.24
C TYR A 109 7.46 5.47 -9.65
N PRO A 110 7.78 4.35 -8.97
CA PRO A 110 9.13 4.16 -8.47
C PRO A 110 10.12 4.16 -9.63
N ALA A 111 11.26 4.82 -9.42
CA ALA A 111 12.34 4.76 -10.39
C ALA A 111 12.81 3.31 -10.59
N GLN A 112 13.33 3.02 -11.77
CA GLN A 112 13.87 1.68 -12.06
C GLN A 112 15.11 1.40 -11.18
N PRO A 113 15.39 0.12 -10.87
CA PRO A 113 16.61 -0.27 -10.19
C PRO A 113 17.86 0.30 -10.87
N ASN A 114 18.81 0.76 -10.05
CA ASN A 114 20.14 1.12 -10.52
C ASN A 114 21.01 -0.13 -10.64
N GLU A 115 21.15 -0.65 -11.86
CA GLU A 115 21.96 -1.84 -12.16
C GLU A 115 23.47 -1.64 -11.92
N ASN A 116 23.92 -0.39 -11.77
CA ASN A 116 25.34 -0.04 -11.56
C ASN A 116 25.64 0.39 -10.12
N ALA A 117 24.71 0.19 -9.18
CA ALA A 117 24.94 0.54 -7.78
C ALA A 117 26.15 -0.22 -7.22
N ALA A 118 26.99 0.48 -6.48
CA ALA A 118 28.09 -0.08 -5.72
C ALA A 118 27.79 -0.01 -4.21
N LEU A 119 28.50 -0.78 -3.39
CA LEU A 119 28.29 -0.82 -1.95
C LEU A 119 28.42 0.57 -1.30
N GLU A 120 29.35 1.38 -1.81
CA GLU A 120 29.62 2.72 -1.32
C GLU A 120 28.44 3.68 -1.51
N ASP A 121 27.58 3.44 -2.50
CA ASP A 121 26.44 4.31 -2.80
C ASP A 121 25.36 4.24 -1.71
N TYR A 122 25.27 3.11 -1.02
CA TYR A 122 24.34 2.87 0.09
C TYR A 122 24.73 3.62 1.36
N GLN A 123 25.98 4.07 1.47
CA GLN A 123 26.49 4.66 2.71
C GLN A 123 25.76 5.93 3.12
N GLY A 124 25.36 6.01 4.39
CA GLY A 124 24.80 7.21 5.00
C GLY A 124 23.45 6.97 5.69
N THR A 125 22.79 8.07 5.99
CA THR A 125 21.47 8.09 6.65
C THR A 125 20.38 8.33 5.62
N TRP A 126 19.28 7.60 5.78
CA TRP A 126 18.16 7.50 4.86
C TRP A 126 16.86 7.67 5.64
N THR A 127 15.94 8.49 5.15
CA THR A 127 14.65 8.74 5.79
C THR A 127 13.52 8.25 4.90
N ALA A 128 12.64 7.42 5.46
CA ALA A 128 11.48 6.90 4.74
C ALA A 128 10.53 8.05 4.41
N TYR A 129 10.07 8.11 3.16
CA TYR A 129 9.08 9.08 2.72
C TYR A 129 7.81 8.41 2.17
N ARG A 130 7.86 7.12 1.85
CA ARG A 130 6.67 6.32 1.51
C ARG A 130 6.76 4.91 2.07
N ALA A 131 5.63 4.36 2.45
CA ALA A 131 5.42 2.95 2.68
C ALA A 131 4.61 2.34 1.53
N ALA A 132 4.89 1.09 1.19
CA ALA A 132 4.15 0.29 0.24
C ALA A 132 3.77 -1.03 0.90
N ALA A 133 2.49 -1.38 0.88
CA ALA A 133 2.03 -2.66 1.40
C ALA A 133 0.79 -3.11 0.62
N TYR A 134 0.75 -4.37 0.19
CA TYR A 134 -0.41 -4.96 -0.50
C TYR A 134 -0.93 -4.10 -1.67
N GLY A 135 -0.01 -3.56 -2.48
CA GLY A 135 -0.35 -2.72 -3.64
C GLY A 135 -0.80 -1.30 -3.29
N MET A 136 -0.93 -0.94 -2.02
CA MET A 136 -1.17 0.44 -1.59
C MET A 136 0.15 1.15 -1.33
N THR A 137 0.21 2.45 -1.62
CA THR A 137 1.32 3.32 -1.24
C THR A 137 0.82 4.47 -0.39
N VAL A 138 1.46 4.71 0.75
CA VAL A 138 1.10 5.76 1.70
C VAL A 138 2.29 6.71 1.85
N ASP A 139 2.01 8.01 1.87
CA ASP A 139 3.00 9.03 2.18
C ASP A 139 3.32 9.01 3.68
N MET A 140 4.61 8.87 4.03
CA MET A 140 5.04 8.84 5.43
C MET A 140 4.82 10.19 6.13
N ALA A 141 4.75 11.30 5.39
CA ALA A 141 4.40 12.60 5.97
C ALA A 141 2.93 12.67 6.45
N SER A 142 2.08 11.76 5.95
CA SER A 142 0.69 11.63 6.38
C SER A 142 0.48 10.59 7.48
N SER A 143 1.49 9.79 7.80
CA SER A 143 1.48 8.88 8.93
C SER A 143 2.21 9.49 10.12
N ASP A 144 1.84 9.10 11.34
CA ASP A 144 2.62 9.42 12.55
C ASP A 144 3.87 8.53 12.66
N LEU A 145 4.28 7.87 11.56
CA LEU A 145 5.42 6.97 11.53
C LEU A 145 6.63 7.72 10.99
N ASP A 146 7.70 7.71 11.77
CA ASP A 146 9.02 8.14 11.37
C ASP A 146 9.92 6.91 11.31
N LEU A 147 10.54 6.66 10.16
CA LEU A 147 11.46 5.55 9.97
C LEU A 147 12.73 6.07 9.32
N THR A 148 13.83 5.93 10.05
CA THR A 148 15.18 6.28 9.60
C THR A 148 16.01 5.02 9.52
N MET A 149 16.91 4.98 8.55
CA MET A 149 17.85 3.90 8.34
C MET A 149 19.25 4.47 8.18
N THR A 150 20.23 3.89 8.85
CA THR A 150 21.66 4.19 8.62
C THR A 150 22.36 2.96 8.10
N ILE A 151 23.09 3.12 6.99
CA ILE A 151 23.89 2.05 6.39
C ILE A 151 25.37 2.41 6.51
N ASP A 152 26.14 1.49 7.08
CA ASP A 152 27.60 1.50 7.12
C ASP A 152 28.18 0.17 6.62
N GLY A 153 28.65 0.18 5.38
CA GLY A 153 29.05 -0.98 4.59
C GLY A 153 27.83 -1.85 4.32
N GLY A 154 27.72 -2.93 5.08
CA GLY A 154 26.56 -3.84 5.04
C GLY A 154 25.81 -3.93 6.37
N GLU A 155 26.19 -3.12 7.38
CA GLU A 155 25.44 -3.03 8.63
C GLU A 155 24.37 -1.95 8.50
N ILE A 156 23.12 -2.35 8.72
CA ILE A 156 21.93 -1.54 8.53
C ILE A 156 21.26 -1.39 9.88
N ARG A 157 21.04 -0.14 10.30
CA ARG A 157 20.35 0.19 11.56
C ARG A 157 19.06 0.89 11.26
N PHE A 158 17.95 0.39 11.81
CA PHE A 158 16.65 1.04 11.74
C PHE A 158 16.31 1.73 13.05
N GLU A 159 15.78 2.95 12.94
CA GLU A 159 15.33 3.78 14.06
C GLU A 159 13.94 4.34 13.74
N SER A 160 13.04 4.28 14.73
CA SER A 160 11.72 4.91 14.70
C SER A 160 11.46 5.57 16.05
N GLN A 161 11.05 6.84 16.08
CA GLN A 161 10.71 7.53 17.33
C GLN A 161 9.27 7.25 17.78
N SER A 162 8.43 6.81 16.84
CA SER A 162 7.00 6.51 17.04
C SER A 162 6.73 5.11 17.57
N ILE A 163 7.73 4.23 17.55
CA ILE A 163 7.68 2.90 18.15
C ILE A 163 8.82 2.80 19.17
N GLU A 164 8.54 2.39 20.42
CA GLU A 164 9.56 1.95 21.38
C GLU A 164 10.20 0.65 20.85
N THR A 165 10.97 0.74 19.78
CA THR A 165 11.72 -0.38 19.22
C THR A 165 13.17 -0.22 19.58
N ASN A 166 13.71 -1.26 20.23
CA ASN A 166 15.14 -1.49 20.32
C ASN A 166 15.74 -1.42 18.91
N GLU A 167 16.84 -0.69 18.76
CA GLU A 167 17.67 -0.64 17.55
C GLU A 167 17.74 -2.01 16.86
N ILE A 168 17.22 -2.11 15.64
CA ILE A 168 17.32 -3.32 14.84
C ILE A 168 18.56 -3.20 13.97
N VAL A 169 19.54 -4.06 14.25
CA VAL A 169 20.78 -4.16 13.45
C VAL A 169 20.68 -5.37 12.53
N ILE A 170 20.75 -5.11 11.24
CA ILE A 170 20.74 -6.10 10.17
C ILE A 170 22.10 -6.11 9.48
N ARG A 171 22.58 -7.30 9.09
CA ARG A 171 23.79 -7.45 8.29
C ARG A 171 23.45 -8.02 6.93
N ALA A 172 23.60 -7.19 5.91
CA ALA A 172 23.32 -7.55 4.53
C ALA A 172 24.60 -7.81 3.74
N ALA A 173 24.53 -8.76 2.82
CA ALA A 173 25.56 -9.03 1.85
C ALA A 173 25.27 -8.25 0.57
N PHE A 174 26.31 -7.66 -0.01
CA PHE A 174 26.22 -6.99 -1.31
C PHE A 174 26.48 -7.97 -2.45
N GLY A 175 25.61 -7.99 -3.44
CA GLY A 175 25.72 -8.80 -4.65
C GLY A 175 24.73 -8.35 -5.71
N GLU A 176 25.10 -8.50 -6.99
CA GLU A 176 24.21 -8.17 -8.12
C GLU A 176 23.59 -6.76 -8.04
N GLY A 177 24.36 -5.79 -7.55
CA GLY A 177 23.93 -4.38 -7.45
C GLY A 177 22.95 -4.07 -6.32
N HIS A 178 22.77 -4.96 -5.34
CA HIS A 178 21.87 -4.72 -4.20
C HIS A 178 22.35 -5.38 -2.89
N LEU A 179 21.78 -4.96 -1.76
CA LEU A 179 22.01 -5.57 -0.44
C LEU A 179 20.90 -6.56 -0.11
N VAL A 180 21.26 -7.74 0.37
CA VAL A 180 20.32 -8.79 0.78
C VAL A 180 20.69 -9.38 2.14
N CYS A 181 19.70 -9.64 2.98
CA CYS A 181 19.85 -10.55 4.11
C CYS A 181 18.60 -11.41 4.31
N ALA A 182 18.80 -12.59 4.90
CA ALA A 182 17.71 -13.45 5.34
C ALA A 182 17.48 -13.30 6.85
N GLU A 183 16.22 -13.24 7.25
CA GLU A 183 15.78 -13.36 8.63
C GLU A 183 15.51 -14.83 8.95
N TYR A 184 15.93 -15.28 10.13
CA TYR A 184 15.76 -16.66 10.58
C TYR A 184 15.03 -16.70 11.93
N ASN A 185 14.16 -17.69 12.10
CA ASN A 185 13.54 -17.97 13.39
C ASN A 185 14.52 -18.69 14.34
N ASP A 186 14.08 -18.94 15.59
CA ASP A 186 14.86 -19.67 16.61
C ASP A 186 15.24 -21.11 16.19
N ALA A 187 14.52 -21.70 15.22
CA ALA A 187 14.81 -23.00 14.64
C ALA A 187 15.81 -22.93 13.46
N ASN A 188 16.35 -21.74 13.17
CA ASN A 188 17.25 -21.46 12.05
C ASN A 188 16.63 -21.75 10.67
N GLU A 189 15.33 -21.53 10.54
CA GLU A 189 14.60 -21.57 9.27
C GLU A 189 14.44 -20.15 8.75
N ALA A 190 14.67 -19.94 7.45
CA ALA A 190 14.48 -18.63 6.83
C ALA A 190 13.00 -18.27 6.84
N ILE A 191 12.66 -17.13 7.43
CA ILE A 191 11.28 -16.64 7.56
C ILE A 191 11.01 -15.40 6.74
N ALA A 192 12.03 -14.58 6.48
CA ALA A 192 11.92 -13.43 5.60
C ALA A 192 13.22 -13.18 4.82
N THR A 193 13.09 -12.44 3.72
CA THR A 193 14.22 -11.88 2.96
C THR A 193 14.05 -10.38 2.88
N HIS A 194 15.09 -9.66 3.27
CA HIS A 194 15.19 -8.22 3.16
C HIS A 194 16.06 -7.87 1.95
N THR A 195 15.54 -7.01 1.10
CA THR A 195 16.25 -6.53 -0.10
C THR A 195 16.30 -5.01 -0.08
N PHE A 196 17.49 -4.44 -0.31
CA PHE A 196 17.70 -3.00 -0.43
C PHE A 196 18.25 -2.69 -1.81
N GLN A 197 17.45 -2.01 -2.62
CA GLN A 197 17.73 -1.68 -4.01
C GLN A 197 17.83 -0.17 -4.19
N LEU A 198 19.01 0.32 -4.57
CA LEU A 198 19.16 1.71 -4.99
C LEU A 198 18.45 1.90 -6.34
N LEU A 199 17.73 3.00 -6.48
CA LEU A 199 16.99 3.35 -7.69
C LEU A 199 17.71 4.45 -8.48
N ASN A 200 17.39 4.59 -9.77
CA ASN A 200 18.04 5.55 -10.67
C ASN A 200 17.84 7.03 -10.31
N ASP A 201 16.85 7.34 -9.47
CA ASP A 201 16.62 8.69 -8.94
C ASP A 201 17.42 8.99 -7.66
N GLY A 202 18.24 8.03 -7.20
CA GLY A 202 19.03 8.14 -5.97
C GLY A 202 18.26 7.80 -4.69
N SER A 203 16.98 7.44 -4.79
CA SER A 203 16.24 6.88 -3.66
C SER A 203 16.59 5.41 -3.43
N LEU A 204 16.22 4.90 -2.25
CA LEU A 204 16.47 3.52 -1.85
C LEU A 204 15.14 2.82 -1.57
N TYR A 205 14.89 1.69 -2.23
CA TYR A 205 13.76 0.82 -1.95
C TYR A 205 14.19 -0.33 -1.04
N TYR A 206 13.47 -0.51 0.05
CA TYR A 206 13.60 -1.62 0.98
C TYR A 206 12.34 -2.49 0.90
N GLU A 207 12.49 -3.79 0.73
CA GLU A 207 11.38 -4.76 0.69
C GLU A 207 11.61 -5.91 1.66
N ILE A 208 10.51 -6.40 2.23
CA ILE A 208 10.44 -7.60 3.07
C ILE A 208 9.53 -8.62 2.38
N GLN A 209 10.09 -9.77 2.01
CA GLN A 209 9.35 -10.93 1.51
C GLN A 209 9.27 -12.01 2.60
N PRO A 210 8.16 -12.74 2.76
CA PRO A 210 6.96 -12.76 1.91
C PRO A 210 5.88 -11.73 2.27
N ASP A 211 6.15 -10.82 3.22
CA ASP A 211 5.13 -9.93 3.79
C ASP A 211 4.59 -8.88 2.79
N MET A 212 5.28 -8.68 1.65
CA MET A 212 4.92 -7.69 0.61
C MET A 212 4.81 -6.27 1.19
N VAL A 213 5.68 -5.96 2.16
CA VAL A 213 5.84 -4.63 2.74
C VAL A 213 7.16 -4.07 2.26
N GLY A 214 7.14 -2.81 1.83
CA GLY A 214 8.32 -2.09 1.41
C GLY A 214 8.26 -0.62 1.78
N TYR A 215 9.41 0.03 1.71
CA TYR A 215 9.59 1.43 2.07
C TYR A 215 10.51 2.10 1.07
N TYR A 216 10.19 3.33 0.70
CA TYR A 216 11.07 4.18 -0.10
C TYR A 216 11.73 5.20 0.81
N PHE A 217 13.04 5.30 0.71
CA PHE A 217 13.86 6.22 1.48
C PHE A 217 14.54 7.24 0.58
N MET A 218 14.63 8.47 1.06
CA MET A 218 15.53 9.48 0.50
C MET A 218 16.76 9.60 1.39
N LYS A 219 17.91 9.85 0.77
CA LYS A 219 19.14 10.13 1.51
C LYS A 219 18.96 11.44 2.27
N ALA A 220 19.28 11.45 3.55
CA ALA A 220 19.27 12.69 4.33
C ALA A 220 20.29 13.67 3.73
N ASP A 221 19.91 14.94 3.57
CA ASP A 221 20.86 15.98 3.18
C ASP A 221 21.97 16.07 4.24
N ALA A 222 23.22 15.98 3.78
CA ALA A 222 24.41 16.07 4.62
C ALA A 222 24.70 17.51 5.10
#